data_AF-A0A933MCA2-F1
#
_entry.id   AF-A0A933MCA2-F1
#
_cell.length_a   1.000
_cell.length_b   1.000
_cell.length_c   1.000
_cell.angle_alpha   90.00
_cell.angle_beta   90.00
_cell.angle_gamma   90.00
#
_symmetry.space_group_name_H-M   'P 1'
#
loop_
_entity.id
_entity.type
_entity.pdbx_description
1 polymer ?
#
loop_
_entity_poly.entity_id
_entity_poly.type
_entity_poly.pdbx_seq_one_letter_code
_entity_poly.pdbx_strand_id
1 'polypeptide(L)'
;MAVFEVAAGCEETLAAAKAGTKDLFEEGVRLYEEGRISDAEQRFSEVRAKDSDDAASLLYVARCRHLLKTGLPDDWQGVAVMEEKS
;
A
#
# COMPACT_ATOMS: atom_id res chain seq x y z
N MET A 1 0.24 31.59 -7.16
CA MET A 1 0.26 30.85 -5.89
C MET A 1 -0.92 29.89 -5.94
N ALA A 2 -0.69 28.66 -6.39
CA ALA A 2 -1.74 27.65 -6.54
C ALA A 2 -1.62 26.69 -5.35
N VAL A 3 -2.61 26.75 -4.47
CA VAL A 3 -2.82 25.74 -3.43
C VAL A 3 -3.31 24.48 -4.12
N PHE A 4 -2.49 23.44 -4.14
CA PHE A 4 -2.90 22.13 -4.63
C PHE A 4 -3.75 21.48 -3.54
N GLU A 5 -5.07 21.44 -3.75
CA GLU A 5 -5.95 20.49 -3.05
C GLU A 5 -5.62 19.08 -3.55
N VAL A 6 -4.73 18.39 -2.84
CA VAL A 6 -4.47 16.96 -3.04
C VAL A 6 -4.88 16.26 -1.75
N ALA A 7 -6.12 15.76 -1.71
CA ALA A 7 -6.59 14.86 -0.66
C ALA A 7 -7.78 13.99 -1.09
N ALA A 8 -7.91 13.64 -2.37
CA ALA A 8 -9.00 12.76 -2.82
C ALA A 8 -8.58 11.84 -3.98
N GLY A 9 -7.35 11.32 -3.93
CA GLY A 9 -6.84 10.35 -4.92
C GLY A 9 -6.74 8.91 -4.42
N CYS A 10 -7.20 8.60 -3.19
CA CYS A 10 -6.91 7.31 -2.54
C CYS A 10 -8.06 6.29 -2.61
N GLU A 11 -9.26 6.66 -3.08
CA GLU A 11 -10.45 5.80 -2.91
C GLU A 11 -10.64 4.71 -3.97
N GLU A 12 -10.09 4.85 -5.19
CA GLU A 12 -10.47 3.92 -6.27
C GLU A 12 -9.65 2.61 -6.30
N THR A 13 -8.44 2.57 -5.74
CA THR A 13 -7.68 1.31 -5.60
C THR A 13 -8.10 0.52 -4.35
N LEU A 14 -8.55 1.19 -3.30
CA LEU A 14 -9.08 0.55 -2.08
C LEU A 14 -10.50 -0.02 -2.24
N ALA A 15 -11.22 0.38 -3.28
CA ALA A 15 -12.64 0.05 -3.45
C ALA A 15 -12.94 -1.45 -3.62
N ALA A 16 -11.93 -2.28 -3.94
CA ALA A 16 -12.12 -3.71 -4.18
C ALA A 16 -11.92 -4.61 -2.95
N ALA A 17 -11.32 -4.12 -1.87
CA ALA A 17 -11.11 -4.93 -0.67
C ALA A 17 -12.46 -5.11 0.06
N LYS A 18 -12.97 -6.34 0.05
CA LYS A 18 -14.21 -6.73 0.76
C LYS A 18 -14.15 -6.19 2.20
N ALA A 19 -15.28 -5.73 2.73
CA ALA A 19 -15.38 -5.00 4.01
C ALA A 19 -14.66 -5.63 5.23
N GLY A 20 -14.31 -6.93 5.21
CA GLY A 20 -13.55 -7.60 6.27
C GLY A 20 -12.02 -7.59 6.14
N THR A 21 -11.48 -7.16 5.00
CA THR A 21 -10.03 -6.99 4.76
C THR A 21 -9.64 -5.54 4.55
N LYS A 22 -10.61 -4.65 4.34
CA LYS A 22 -10.39 -3.21 4.14
C LYS A 22 -9.59 -2.58 5.29
N ASP A 23 -9.98 -2.82 6.54
CA ASP A 23 -9.26 -2.27 7.72
C ASP A 23 -7.80 -2.72 7.77
N LEU A 24 -7.53 -4.00 7.48
CA LEU A 24 -6.16 -4.54 7.46
C LEU A 24 -5.33 -3.92 6.34
N PHE A 25 -5.95 -3.71 5.18
CA PHE A 25 -5.29 -3.08 4.03
C PHE A 25 -4.98 -1.61 4.31
N GLU A 26 -5.94 -0.85 4.86
CA GLU A 26 -5.75 0.55 5.28
C GLU A 26 -4.68 0.68 6.36
N GLU A 27 -4.61 -0.25 7.30
CA GLU A 27 -3.54 -0.27 8.31
C GLU A 27 -2.18 -0.59 7.67
N GLY A 28 -2.12 -1.53 6.73
CA GLY A 28 -0.92 -1.84 5.95
C GLY A 28 -0.42 -0.63 5.15
N VAL A 29 -1.32 0.12 4.51
CA VAL A 29 -0.98 1.35 3.77
C VAL A 29 -0.42 2.42 4.69
N ARG A 30 -1.06 2.67 5.85
CA ARG A 30 -0.54 3.64 6.83
C ARG A 30 0.87 3.28 7.30
N LEU A 31 1.10 2.02 7.65
CA LEU A 31 2.42 1.53 8.06
C LEU A 31 3.44 1.68 6.91
N TYR A 32 3.02 1.44 5.68
CA TYR A 32 3.87 1.62 4.49
C TYR A 32 4.26 3.09 4.30
N GLU A 33 3.31 4.02 4.44
CA GLU A 33 3.55 5.46 4.38
C GLU A 33 4.48 5.95 5.49
N GLU A 34 4.34 5.40 6.70
CA GLU A 34 5.23 5.65 7.84
C GLU A 34 6.66 5.07 7.64
N GLY A 35 6.90 4.32 6.57
CA GLY A 35 8.18 3.64 6.32
C GLY A 35 8.35 2.37 7.16
N ARG A 36 7.30 1.91 7.85
CA ARG A 36 7.26 0.65 8.60
C ARG A 36 6.98 -0.53 7.68
N ILE A 37 7.86 -0.75 6.72
CA ILE A 37 7.67 -1.72 5.63
C ILE A 37 7.51 -3.16 6.14
N SER A 38 8.21 -3.55 7.21
CA SER A 38 8.06 -4.88 7.83
C SER A 38 6.65 -5.11 8.36
N ASP A 39 6.10 -4.12 9.07
CA ASP A 39 4.75 -4.22 9.63
C ASP A 39 3.69 -4.19 8.52
N ALA A 40 3.91 -3.35 7.50
CA ALA A 40 3.05 -3.27 6.33
C ALA A 40 2.97 -4.61 5.57
N GLU A 41 4.10 -5.29 5.32
CA GLU A 41 4.14 -6.60 4.65
C GLU A 41 3.30 -7.66 5.37
N GLN A 42 3.32 -7.62 6.70
CA GLN A 42 2.54 -8.54 7.53
C GLN A 42 1.04 -8.29 7.33
N ARG A 43 0.59 -7.03 7.38
CA ARG A 43 -0.83 -6.70 7.19
C ARG A 43 -1.34 -7.05 5.80
N PHE A 44 -0.56 -6.77 4.75
CA PHE A 44 -0.92 -7.19 3.38
C PHE A 44 -0.93 -8.71 3.21
N SER A 45 -0.03 -9.43 3.90
CA SER A 45 -0.06 -10.90 3.91
C SER A 45 -1.30 -11.45 4.62
N GLU A 46 -1.78 -10.81 5.70
CA GLU A 46 -3.04 -11.16 6.36
C GLU A 46 -4.26 -10.91 5.47
N VAL A 47 -4.27 -9.81 4.72
CA VAL A 47 -5.30 -9.55 3.71
C VAL A 47 -5.31 -10.68 2.68
N ARG A 48 -4.15 -11.06 2.14
CA ARG A 48 -4.03 -12.18 1.19
C ARG A 48 -4.46 -13.53 1.79
N ALA A 49 -4.21 -13.75 3.08
CA ALA A 49 -4.66 -14.97 3.76
C ALA A 49 -6.20 -15.05 3.81
N LYS A 50 -6.89 -13.90 3.87
CA LYS A 50 -8.35 -13.81 3.84
C LYS A 50 -8.93 -13.75 2.42
N ASP A 51 -8.24 -13.07 1.51
CA ASP A 51 -8.61 -12.94 0.10
C ASP A 51 -7.40 -13.24 -0.78
N SER A 52 -7.24 -14.52 -1.13
CA SER A 52 -6.05 -15.01 -1.83
C SER A 52 -5.97 -14.56 -3.28
N ASP A 53 -7.07 -14.04 -3.84
CA ASP A 53 -7.19 -13.55 -5.22
C ASP A 53 -6.98 -12.02 -5.31
N ASP A 54 -6.75 -11.35 -4.17
CA ASP A 54 -6.59 -9.90 -4.12
C ASP A 54 -5.25 -9.46 -4.76
N ALA A 55 -5.34 -8.99 -6.01
CA ALA A 55 -4.20 -8.54 -6.79
C ALA A 55 -3.47 -7.34 -6.14
N ALA A 56 -4.20 -6.49 -5.42
CA ALA A 56 -3.61 -5.33 -4.72
C ALA A 56 -2.66 -5.79 -3.61
N SER A 57 -3.09 -6.73 -2.76
CA SER A 57 -2.28 -7.26 -1.66
C SER A 57 -1.02 -7.96 -2.16
N LEU A 58 -1.10 -8.69 -3.27
CA LEU A 58 0.07 -9.31 -3.91
C LEU A 58 1.10 -8.26 -4.35
N LEU A 59 0.65 -7.18 -4.99
CA LEU A 59 1.51 -6.08 -5.43
C LEU A 59 2.21 -5.41 -4.24
N TYR A 60 1.46 -5.10 -3.18
CA TYR A 60 1.99 -4.46 -1.98
C TYR A 60 2.98 -5.35 -1.22
N VAL A 61 2.71 -6.64 -1.06
CA VAL A 61 3.67 -7.60 -0.46
C VAL A 61 4.97 -7.66 -1.26
N ALA A 62 4.88 -7.73 -2.59
CA ALA A 62 6.06 -7.76 -3.45
C ALA A 62 6.90 -6.47 -3.31
N ARG A 63 6.25 -5.30 -3.30
CA ARG A 63 6.90 -4.00 -3.06
C ARG A 63 7.57 -3.93 -1.70
N CYS A 64 6.86 -4.32 -0.64
CA CYS A 64 7.41 -4.31 0.72
C CYS A 64 8.67 -5.17 0.81
N ARG A 65 8.66 -6.38 0.22
CA ARG A 65 9.85 -7.25 0.18
C ARG A 65 11.00 -6.64 -0.61
N HIS A 66 10.71 -5.92 -1.69
CA HIS A 66 11.74 -5.20 -2.43
C HIS A 66 12.38 -4.12 -1.56
N LEU A 67 11.56 -3.25 -0.95
CA LEU A 67 11.98 -2.17 -0.06
C LEU A 67 12.75 -2.68 1.16
N LEU A 68 12.35 -3.81 1.77
CA LEU A 68 13.10 -4.43 2.87
C LEU A 68 14.49 -4.93 2.42
N LYS A 69 14.63 -5.31 1.16
CA LYS A 69 15.89 -5.80 0.60
C LYS A 69 16.80 -4.66 0.14
N THR A 70 16.25 -3.63 -0.49
CA THR A 70 17.00 -2.47 -1.02
C THR A 70 17.19 -1.35 0.00
N GLY A 71 16.39 -1.35 1.07
CA GLY A 71 16.23 -0.21 1.96
C GLY A 71 15.17 0.76 1.46
N LEU A 72 14.66 1.60 2.36
CA LEU A 72 13.83 2.74 2.03
C LEU A 72 14.70 3.85 1.44
N PRO A 73 14.26 4.53 0.37
CA PRO A 73 14.89 5.76 -0.09
C PRO A 73 14.91 6.83 1.02
N ASP A 74 15.94 7.69 1.04
CA ASP A 74 16.00 8.83 1.96
C ASP A 74 14.81 9.79 1.81
N ASP A 75 14.22 9.89 0.62
CA ASP A 75 13.06 10.72 0.29
C ASP A 75 11.75 9.91 0.30
N TRP A 76 11.62 8.96 1.23
CA TRP A 76 10.42 8.14 1.34
C TRP A 76 9.21 8.99 1.74
N GLN A 77 8.33 9.26 0.77
CA GLN A 77 7.07 9.98 1.00
C GLN A 77 5.84 9.04 0.99
N GLY A 78 6.03 7.75 1.25
CA GLY A 78 4.94 6.78 1.12
C GLY A 78 4.57 6.59 -0.35
N VAL A 79 5.48 5.99 -1.13
CA VAL A 79 5.32 5.94 -2.58
C VAL A 79 4.21 4.94 -2.95
N ALA A 80 2.98 5.41 -3.01
CA ALA A 80 1.89 4.77 -3.73
C ALA A 80 2.15 4.98 -5.24
N VAL A 81 3.18 4.31 -5.78
CA VAL A 81 3.48 4.40 -7.21
C VAL A 81 2.27 3.82 -7.95
N MET A 82 1.43 4.71 -8.46
CA MET A 82 0.61 4.48 -9.64
C MET A 82 1.62 4.39 -10.79
N GLU A 83 2.16 3.20 -11.02
CA GLU A 83 2.90 2.93 -12.25
C GLU A 83 1.82 2.63 -13.29
N GLU A 84 1.18 3.72 -13.74
CA GLU A 84 0.46 3.78 -14.99
C GLU A 84 1.50 3.54 -16.09
N LYS A 85 1.67 2.28 -16.48
CA LYS A 85 2.31 1.95 -17.76
C LYS A 85 1.23 1.98 -18.84
N SER A 86 1.22 3.11 -19.55
CA SER A 86 0.94 3.37 -20.98
C SER A 86 0.13 2.38 -21.80
#